data_AF-A0A7R9HG47-F1
#
_entry.id   AF-A0A7R9HG47-F1
#
_cell.length_a   1.000
_cell.length_b   1.000
_cell.length_c   1.000
_cell.angle_alpha   90.00
_cell.angle_beta   90.00
_cell.angle_gamma   90.00
#
_symmetry.space_group_name_H-M   'P 1'
#
loop_
_entity.id
_entity.type
_entity.pdbx_description
1 polymer ?
#
loop_
_entity_poly.entity_id
_entity_poly.type
_entity_poly.pdbx_seq_one_letter_code
_entity_poly.pdbx_strand_id
1 'polypeptide(L)'
;MSIFQERFLIQRNPNSTDNHDYKWWIPLSYTGKTGANFNVTTPARWLRANESQIVIENIAESSDWIIFNLQESAYYRVNYDANNWNSLISQLNSEDYTVIPPVNRAQLLDDSLNLARAGILDYATALGVTSYLSKESDYIPWASAFTAFSLLDRRLKGAADEDYQLFKNYVLNLIEELYNTLGFDEKPTDHHLDKFLRNNVLTWACNLGLEDCINRSKEELAKQMSNASY
;
A
#
# COMPACT_ATOMS: atom_id res chain seq x y z
N MET A 1 18.43 -16.67 -6.01
CA MET A 1 17.44 -16.30 -4.98
C MET A 1 16.65 -17.55 -4.59
N SER A 2 16.47 -17.83 -3.29
CA SER A 2 15.60 -18.92 -2.82
C SER A 2 14.22 -18.38 -2.49
N ILE A 3 13.18 -19.07 -2.94
CA ILE A 3 11.78 -18.70 -2.76
C ILE A 3 11.09 -19.86 -2.07
N PHE A 4 10.39 -19.58 -0.99
CA PHE A 4 9.62 -20.57 -0.22
C PHE A 4 8.18 -20.11 -0.05
N GLN A 5 7.32 -21.03 0.38
CA GLN A 5 5.91 -20.75 0.64
C GLN A 5 5.53 -21.10 2.08
N GLU A 6 4.71 -20.23 2.67
CA GLU A 6 4.07 -20.47 3.95
C GLU A 6 2.63 -19.95 3.93
N ARG A 7 1.78 -20.51 4.80
CA ARG A 7 0.42 -20.00 5.01
C ARG A 7 0.48 -18.65 5.70
N PHE A 8 -0.04 -17.62 5.03
CA PHE A 8 -0.21 -16.32 5.67
C PHE A 8 -1.40 -16.32 6.65
N LEU A 9 -1.16 -15.84 7.87
CA LEU A 9 -2.16 -15.62 8.90
C LEU A 9 -1.92 -14.25 9.54
N ILE A 10 -2.94 -13.38 9.50
CA ILE A 10 -2.88 -12.05 10.13
C ILE A 10 -2.62 -12.14 11.63
N GLN A 11 -3.16 -13.16 12.29
CA GLN A 11 -2.94 -13.42 13.70
C GLN A 11 -2.66 -14.91 13.87
N ARG A 12 -1.44 -15.24 14.29
CA ARG A 12 -1.07 -16.60 14.64
C ARG A 12 -1.65 -16.91 16.04
N ASN A 13 -2.43 -17.99 16.16
CA ASN A 13 -2.86 -18.48 17.46
C ASN A 13 -1.72 -19.32 18.06
N PRO A 14 -1.07 -18.89 19.17
CA PRO A 14 0.02 -19.64 19.79
C PRO A 14 -0.44 -21.00 20.33
N ASN A 15 -1.74 -21.17 20.58
CA ASN A 15 -2.35 -22.42 21.05
C ASN A 15 -2.96 -23.25 19.90
N SER A 16 -2.62 -22.93 18.64
CA SER A 16 -3.09 -23.71 17.50
C SER A 16 -2.57 -25.15 17.57
N THR A 17 -3.45 -26.12 17.41
CA THR A 17 -3.08 -27.54 17.24
C THR A 17 -2.96 -27.95 15.78
N ASP A 18 -3.17 -27.01 14.86
CA ASP A 18 -3.03 -27.21 13.43
C ASP A 18 -1.54 -27.27 13.05
N ASN A 19 -1.03 -28.48 12.85
CA ASN A 19 0.33 -28.77 12.40
C ASN A 19 0.38 -29.09 10.90
N HIS A 20 -0.67 -28.78 10.14
CA HIS A 20 -0.72 -29.10 8.72
C HIS A 20 0.25 -28.21 7.93
N ASP A 21 1.12 -28.82 7.13
CA ASP A 21 1.98 -28.08 6.20
C ASP A 21 1.20 -27.73 4.93
N TYR A 22 0.55 -26.57 4.96
CA TYR A 22 -0.21 -26.08 3.81
C TYR A 22 0.72 -25.71 2.65
N LYS A 23 0.47 -26.33 1.50
CA LYS A 23 1.20 -26.07 0.27
C LYS A 23 0.25 -25.88 -0.90
N TRP A 24 0.64 -25.00 -1.81
CA TRP A 24 -0.12 -24.64 -3.01
C TRP A 24 0.77 -24.73 -4.25
N TRP A 25 0.12 -24.81 -5.41
CA TRP A 25 0.75 -24.53 -6.68
C TRP A 25 0.74 -23.02 -6.89
N ILE A 26 1.92 -22.40 -6.81
CA ILE A 26 2.05 -20.94 -6.86
C ILE A 26 2.64 -20.54 -8.22
N PRO A 27 1.87 -19.84 -9.07
CA PRO A 27 2.37 -19.28 -10.32
C PRO A 27 3.24 -18.05 -10.04
N LEU A 28 4.53 -18.16 -10.30
CA LEU A 28 5.50 -17.09 -10.09
C LEU A 28 5.70 -16.32 -11.40
N SER A 29 5.14 -15.11 -11.46
CA SER A 29 5.54 -14.06 -12.40
C SER A 29 6.41 -13.06 -11.66
N TYR A 30 7.47 -12.56 -12.29
CA TYR A 30 8.39 -11.61 -11.67
C TYR A 30 9.16 -10.78 -12.69
N THR A 31 9.61 -9.61 -12.27
CA THR A 31 10.47 -8.73 -13.06
C THR A 31 11.47 -8.02 -12.15
N GLY A 32 12.65 -7.73 -12.68
CA GLY A 32 13.66 -6.92 -12.01
C GLY A 32 13.67 -5.49 -12.54
N LYS A 33 14.45 -4.61 -11.91
CA LYS A 33 14.64 -3.21 -12.36
C LYS A 33 15.18 -3.15 -13.80
N THR A 34 16.28 -3.84 -14.09
CA THR A 34 16.84 -3.91 -15.44
C THR A 34 15.92 -4.72 -16.36
N GLY A 35 15.34 -4.06 -17.36
CA GLY A 35 14.41 -4.69 -18.30
C GLY A 35 13.01 -4.92 -17.73
N ALA A 36 12.60 -4.11 -16.73
CA ALA A 36 11.29 -4.18 -16.09
C ALA A 36 10.14 -4.29 -17.12
N ASN A 37 9.34 -5.34 -17.01
CA ASN A 37 8.17 -5.56 -17.86
C ASN A 37 7.03 -6.21 -17.05
N PHE A 38 6.10 -5.36 -16.63
CA PHE A 38 4.94 -5.76 -15.83
C PHE A 38 3.77 -6.33 -16.65
N ASN A 39 3.86 -6.35 -17.98
CA ASN A 39 2.79 -6.83 -18.86
C ASN A 39 2.81 -8.35 -19.05
N VAL A 40 3.90 -9.03 -18.66
CA VAL A 40 4.04 -10.50 -18.80
C VAL A 40 3.62 -11.18 -17.51
N THR A 41 2.31 -11.34 -17.31
CA THR A 41 1.73 -11.98 -16.11
C THR A 41 1.74 -13.51 -16.17
N THR A 42 2.06 -14.10 -17.33
CA THR A 42 2.19 -15.55 -17.49
C THR A 42 3.24 -16.10 -16.52
N PRO A 43 3.00 -17.23 -15.83
CA PRO A 43 3.95 -17.76 -14.86
C PRO A 43 5.27 -18.14 -15.52
N ALA A 44 6.37 -17.50 -15.10
CA ALA A 44 7.71 -17.86 -15.52
C ALA A 44 8.16 -19.17 -14.86
N ARG A 45 7.71 -19.41 -13.62
CA ARG A 45 7.95 -20.63 -12.86
C ARG A 45 6.70 -21.00 -12.05
N TRP A 46 6.63 -22.26 -11.65
CA TRP A 46 5.64 -22.75 -10.70
C TRP A 46 6.38 -23.29 -9.49
N LEU A 47 6.10 -22.76 -8.30
CA LEU A 47 6.49 -23.41 -7.05
C LEU A 47 5.42 -24.46 -6.74
N ARG A 48 5.80 -25.73 -6.81
CA ARG A 48 4.85 -26.84 -6.74
C ARG A 48 4.45 -27.13 -5.29
N ALA A 49 3.27 -27.72 -5.10
CA ALA A 49 2.77 -28.06 -3.77
C ALA A 49 3.63 -29.11 -3.03
N ASN A 50 4.46 -29.88 -3.74
CA ASN A 50 5.40 -30.84 -3.15
C ASN A 50 6.82 -30.28 -2.97
N GLU A 51 7.05 -29.01 -3.30
CA GLU A 51 8.33 -28.32 -3.16
C GLU A 51 8.26 -27.34 -1.98
N SER A 52 9.20 -27.45 -1.04
CA SER A 52 9.31 -26.50 0.07
C SER A 52 9.91 -25.15 -0.37
N GLN A 53 10.76 -25.20 -1.39
CA GLN A 53 11.41 -24.03 -1.98
C GLN A 53 11.79 -24.27 -3.44
N ILE A 54 11.99 -23.18 -4.18
CA ILE A 54 12.60 -23.17 -5.51
C ILE A 54 13.74 -22.15 -5.52
N VAL A 55 14.83 -22.50 -6.21
CA VAL A 55 15.93 -21.57 -6.48
C VAL A 55 15.79 -21.05 -7.89
N ILE A 56 15.81 -19.72 -8.04
CA ILE A 56 15.88 -19.08 -9.35
C ILE A 56 17.18 -18.31 -9.43
N GLU A 57 17.98 -18.64 -10.45
CA GLU A 57 19.27 -18.03 -10.73
C GLU A 57 19.11 -16.81 -11.64
N ASN A 58 20.03 -15.84 -11.51
CA ASN A 58 20.19 -14.72 -12.43
C ASN A 58 18.92 -13.88 -12.69
N ILE A 59 18.09 -13.63 -11.66
CA ILE A 59 16.88 -12.81 -11.85
C ILE A 59 17.19 -11.31 -11.89
N ALA A 60 18.10 -10.84 -11.06
CA ALA A 60 18.42 -9.42 -10.92
C ALA A 60 19.87 -9.26 -10.45
N GLU A 61 20.46 -8.12 -10.76
CA GLU A 61 21.73 -7.70 -10.16
C GLU A 61 21.55 -7.42 -8.66
N SER A 62 22.63 -7.45 -7.88
CA SER A 62 22.55 -7.31 -6.42
C SER A 62 21.98 -5.97 -5.93
N SER A 63 22.03 -4.93 -6.76
CA SER A 63 21.47 -3.59 -6.47
C SER A 63 20.08 -3.36 -7.04
N ASP A 64 19.55 -4.29 -7.84
CA ASP A 64 18.25 -4.14 -8.48
C ASP A 64 17.15 -4.70 -7.57
N TRP A 65 16.01 -4.02 -7.56
CA TRP A 65 14.81 -4.59 -6.95
C TRP A 65 14.23 -5.67 -7.87
N ILE A 66 13.56 -6.63 -7.25
CA ILE A 66 12.67 -7.61 -7.88
C ILE A 66 11.26 -7.45 -7.33
N ILE A 67 10.27 -7.62 -8.21
CA ILE A 67 8.85 -7.71 -7.83
C ILE A 67 8.30 -9.04 -8.35
N PHE A 68 7.64 -9.79 -7.46
CA PHE A 68 6.82 -10.95 -7.84
C PHE A 68 5.34 -10.58 -7.90
N ASN A 69 4.56 -11.45 -8.54
CA ASN A 69 3.12 -11.30 -8.74
C ASN A 69 2.79 -10.07 -9.59
N LEU A 70 3.26 -10.06 -10.83
CA LEU A 70 3.05 -8.93 -11.73
C LEU A 70 1.55 -8.67 -11.94
N GLN A 71 1.17 -7.40 -11.77
CA GLN A 71 -0.23 -6.93 -11.73
C GLN A 71 -1.13 -7.65 -10.72
N GLU A 72 -0.56 -8.20 -9.65
CA GLU A 72 -1.30 -8.94 -8.62
C GLU A 72 -2.20 -10.05 -9.23
N SER A 73 -1.74 -10.65 -10.32
CA SER A 73 -2.52 -11.57 -11.16
C SER A 73 -2.77 -12.94 -10.52
N ALA A 74 -2.12 -13.22 -9.39
CA ALA A 74 -2.27 -14.45 -8.64
C ALA A 74 -2.53 -14.19 -7.15
N TYR A 75 -3.19 -15.13 -6.50
CA TYR A 75 -3.67 -14.97 -5.12
C TYR A 75 -2.63 -15.41 -4.08
N TYR A 76 -1.65 -14.54 -3.82
CA TYR A 76 -0.68 -14.69 -2.72
C TYR A 76 -0.05 -13.35 -2.36
N ARG A 77 0.47 -13.26 -1.13
CA ARG A 77 1.28 -12.14 -0.65
C ARG A 77 2.75 -12.39 -0.92
N VAL A 78 3.52 -11.33 -1.14
CA VAL A 78 4.96 -11.42 -1.32
C VAL A 78 5.67 -10.72 -0.18
N ASN A 79 6.60 -11.43 0.46
CA ASN A 79 7.58 -10.83 1.36
C ASN A 79 8.96 -10.94 0.72
N TYR A 80 9.80 -9.94 0.99
CA TYR A 80 11.17 -9.89 0.49
C TYR A 80 12.16 -9.82 1.65
N ASP A 81 13.44 -10.09 1.35
CA ASP A 81 14.50 -9.79 2.29
C ASP A 81 14.73 -8.27 2.44
N ALA A 82 15.52 -7.90 3.45
CA ALA A 82 15.79 -6.50 3.76
C ALA A 82 16.46 -5.75 2.60
N ASN A 83 17.31 -6.41 1.81
CA ASN A 83 18.00 -5.76 0.69
C ASN A 83 17.01 -5.37 -0.39
N ASN A 84 16.10 -6.27 -0.76
CA ASN A 84 15.10 -5.98 -1.78
C ASN A 84 14.06 -4.96 -1.29
N TRP A 85 13.63 -5.04 -0.03
CA TRP A 85 12.77 -3.99 0.55
C TRP A 85 13.43 -2.61 0.49
N ASN A 86 14.71 -2.49 0.85
CA ASN A 86 15.45 -1.24 0.74
C ASN A 86 15.56 -0.73 -0.71
N SER A 87 15.82 -1.62 -1.66
CA SER A 87 15.86 -1.28 -3.09
C SER A 87 14.48 -0.82 -3.62
N LEU A 88 13.39 -1.46 -3.18
CA LEU A 88 12.02 -1.09 -3.52
C LEU A 88 11.65 0.27 -2.93
N ILE A 89 11.94 0.51 -1.65
CA ILE A 89 11.71 1.80 -0.99
C ILE A 89 12.49 2.91 -1.72
N SER A 90 13.74 2.64 -2.11
CA SER A 90 14.56 3.59 -2.87
C SER A 90 13.96 3.90 -4.24
N GLN A 91 13.45 2.89 -4.97
CA GLN A 91 12.75 3.11 -6.24
C GLN A 91 11.46 3.91 -6.07
N LEU A 92 10.65 3.56 -5.07
CA LEU A 92 9.38 4.22 -4.80
C LEU A 92 9.57 5.70 -4.44
N ASN A 93 10.62 6.04 -3.70
CA ASN A 93 10.92 7.44 -3.36
C ASN A 93 11.66 8.21 -4.47
N SER A 94 12.07 7.55 -5.56
CA SER A 94 12.72 8.20 -6.69
C SER A 94 11.73 8.98 -7.58
N GLU A 95 12.24 9.79 -8.51
CA GLU A 95 11.39 10.47 -9.51
C GLU A 95 10.76 9.47 -10.51
N ASP A 96 11.37 8.31 -10.70
CA ASP A 96 10.93 7.28 -11.63
C ASP A 96 10.06 6.20 -10.95
N TYR A 97 9.39 6.52 -9.84
CA TYR A 97 8.58 5.54 -9.08
C TYR A 97 7.48 4.88 -9.93
N THR A 98 7.01 5.59 -10.97
CA THR A 98 5.97 5.14 -11.90
C THR A 98 6.43 4.01 -12.83
N VAL A 99 7.72 3.67 -12.85
CA VAL A 99 8.21 2.45 -13.52
C VAL A 99 7.54 1.19 -12.96
N ILE A 100 7.17 1.21 -11.68
CA ILE A 100 6.32 0.19 -11.06
C ILE A 100 4.87 0.63 -11.27
N PRO A 101 4.01 -0.17 -11.94
CA PRO A 101 2.65 0.24 -12.25
C PRO A 101 1.77 0.32 -11.00
N PRO A 102 0.63 1.05 -11.05
CA PRO A 102 -0.18 1.34 -9.87
C PRO A 102 -0.65 0.09 -9.12
N VAL A 103 -0.99 -0.99 -9.82
CA VAL A 103 -1.42 -2.25 -9.20
C VAL A 103 -0.31 -2.87 -8.35
N ASN A 104 0.92 -2.93 -8.86
CA ASN A 104 2.03 -3.46 -8.07
C ASN A 104 2.47 -2.52 -6.95
N ARG A 105 2.34 -1.19 -7.11
CA ARG A 105 2.58 -0.26 -5.98
C ARG A 105 1.54 -0.47 -4.87
N ALA A 106 0.27 -0.68 -5.23
CA ALA A 106 -0.79 -1.02 -4.27
C ALA A 106 -0.55 -2.37 -3.58
N GLN A 107 -0.07 -3.37 -4.32
CA GLN A 107 0.35 -4.65 -3.76
C GLN A 107 1.50 -4.47 -2.75
N LEU A 108 2.54 -3.70 -3.07
CA LEU A 108 3.65 -3.44 -2.15
C LEU A 108 3.18 -2.77 -0.85
N LEU A 109 2.25 -1.82 -0.95
CA LEU A 109 1.60 -1.19 0.21
C LEU A 109 0.78 -2.19 1.01
N ASP A 110 -0.08 -2.98 0.36
CA ASP A 110 -0.97 -3.94 1.04
C ASP A 110 -0.15 -5.05 1.71
N ASP A 111 0.81 -5.64 1.00
CA ASP A 111 1.68 -6.70 1.51
C ASP A 111 2.52 -6.21 2.67
N SER A 112 3.27 -5.11 2.51
CA SER A 112 4.14 -4.61 3.58
C SER A 112 3.36 -4.29 4.87
N LEU A 113 2.19 -3.63 4.76
CA LEU A 113 1.38 -3.25 5.92
C LEU A 113 0.69 -4.45 6.58
N ASN A 114 0.24 -5.44 5.82
CA ASN A 114 -0.34 -6.67 6.39
C ASN A 114 0.73 -7.61 6.97
N LEU A 115 1.92 -7.68 6.37
CA LEU A 115 3.07 -8.40 6.91
C LEU A 115 3.55 -7.76 8.22
N ALA A 116 3.58 -6.42 8.30
CA ALA A 116 3.89 -5.70 9.53
C ALA A 116 2.84 -5.94 10.62
N ARG A 117 1.56 -5.89 10.25
CA ARG A 117 0.46 -6.23 11.15
C ARG A 117 0.57 -7.66 11.71
N ALA A 118 1.04 -8.60 10.90
CA ALA A 118 1.26 -9.99 11.30
C ALA A 118 2.56 -10.23 12.09
N GLY A 119 3.41 -9.20 12.26
CA GLY A 119 4.71 -9.31 12.91
C GLY A 119 5.76 -10.05 12.08
N ILE A 120 5.54 -10.21 10.77
CA ILE A 120 6.46 -10.87 9.83
C ILE A 120 7.46 -9.85 9.25
N LEU A 121 7.02 -8.61 9.06
CA LEU A 121 7.83 -7.47 8.66
C LEU A 121 7.85 -6.44 9.80
N ASP A 122 8.91 -5.65 9.92
CA ASP A 122 8.92 -4.56 10.90
C ASP A 122 8.15 -3.33 10.37
N TYR A 123 7.55 -2.57 11.29
CA TYR A 123 6.80 -1.38 10.91
C TYR A 123 7.69 -0.27 10.33
N ALA A 124 9.00 -0.24 10.61
CA ALA A 124 9.87 0.77 10.01
C ALA A 124 10.02 0.54 8.50
N THR A 125 10.17 -0.71 8.06
CA THR A 125 10.16 -1.07 6.64
C THR A 125 8.80 -0.76 6.00
N ALA A 126 7.69 -1.17 6.63
CA ALA A 126 6.36 -0.91 6.06
C ALA A 126 6.03 0.60 5.96
N LEU A 127 6.40 1.39 6.97
CA LEU A 127 6.23 2.86 6.92
C LEU A 127 7.23 3.53 5.95
N GLY A 128 8.40 2.92 5.74
CA GLY A 128 9.32 3.29 4.68
C GLY A 128 8.73 3.06 3.29
N VAL A 129 7.93 2.00 3.10
CA VAL A 129 7.16 1.80 1.86
C VAL A 129 6.08 2.86 1.72
N THR A 130 5.39 3.30 2.78
CA THR A 130 4.35 4.32 2.64
C THR A 130 4.89 5.75 2.43
N SER A 131 6.18 6.00 2.63
CA SER A 131 6.75 7.36 2.56
C SER A 131 6.64 7.99 1.17
N TYR A 132 6.65 7.19 0.10
CA TYR A 132 6.57 7.73 -1.26
C TYR A 132 5.18 8.27 -1.61
N LEU A 133 4.15 7.95 -0.81
CA LEU A 133 2.77 8.35 -1.07
C LEU A 133 2.62 9.88 -1.23
N SER A 134 3.52 10.69 -0.66
CA SER A 134 3.56 12.13 -0.89
C SER A 134 3.74 12.54 -2.37
N LYS A 135 4.18 11.61 -3.23
CA LYS A 135 4.35 11.79 -4.68
C LYS A 135 3.28 11.05 -5.51
N GLU A 136 2.46 10.22 -4.87
CA GLU A 136 1.52 9.31 -5.52
C GLU A 136 0.22 10.03 -5.89
N SER A 137 -0.24 9.82 -7.13
CA SER A 137 -1.50 10.39 -7.63
C SER A 137 -2.53 9.34 -8.05
N ASP A 138 -2.13 8.06 -8.16
CA ASP A 138 -3.05 7.01 -8.59
C ASP A 138 -3.98 6.56 -7.45
N TYR A 139 -5.25 6.35 -7.79
CA TYR A 139 -6.27 5.92 -6.82
C TYR A 139 -5.96 4.57 -6.17
N ILE A 140 -5.46 3.60 -6.94
CA ILE A 140 -5.33 2.20 -6.50
C ILE A 140 -4.31 2.06 -5.34
N PRO A 141 -3.08 2.62 -5.43
CA PRO A 141 -2.15 2.67 -4.29
C PRO A 141 -2.72 3.36 -3.06
N TRP A 142 -3.39 4.50 -3.23
CA TRP A 142 -4.00 5.23 -2.11
C TRP A 142 -5.11 4.44 -1.43
N ALA A 143 -5.96 3.75 -2.20
CA ALA A 143 -7.01 2.88 -1.65
C ALA A 143 -6.43 1.75 -0.78
N SER A 144 -5.31 1.15 -1.22
CA SER A 144 -4.56 0.16 -0.44
C SER A 144 -4.02 0.77 0.86
N ALA A 145 -3.32 1.91 0.76
CA ALA A 145 -2.77 2.61 1.92
C ALA A 145 -3.84 3.02 2.94
N PHE A 146 -4.96 3.62 2.51
CA PHE A 146 -6.04 4.05 3.40
C PHE A 146 -6.72 2.88 4.13
N THR A 147 -6.78 1.70 3.51
CA THR A 147 -7.30 0.49 4.16
C THR A 147 -6.44 0.12 5.37
N ALA A 148 -5.11 0.13 5.21
CA ALA A 148 -4.17 -0.12 6.30
C ALA A 148 -4.13 1.01 7.33
N PHE A 149 -4.14 2.28 6.89
CA PHE A 149 -4.18 3.44 7.78
C PHE A 149 -5.44 3.45 8.64
N SER A 150 -6.60 3.02 8.12
CA SER A 150 -7.83 2.93 8.91
C SER A 150 -7.68 2.02 10.14
N LEU A 151 -6.89 0.95 10.02
CA LEU A 151 -6.56 0.10 11.17
C LEU A 151 -5.66 0.82 12.17
N LEU A 152 -4.60 1.47 11.69
CA LEU A 152 -3.65 2.21 12.53
C LEU A 152 -4.35 3.36 13.26
N ASP A 153 -5.14 4.16 12.56
CA ASP A 153 -5.95 5.24 13.12
C ASP A 153 -6.82 4.74 14.28
N ARG A 154 -7.58 3.65 14.06
CA ARG A 154 -8.42 3.06 15.12
C ARG A 154 -7.62 2.56 16.33
N ARG A 155 -6.42 2.02 16.12
CA ARG A 155 -5.58 1.51 17.21
C ARG A 155 -4.91 2.64 17.99
N LEU A 156 -4.44 3.67 17.29
CA LEU A 156 -3.70 4.78 17.87
C LEU A 156 -4.62 5.82 18.53
N LYS A 157 -5.87 5.97 18.08
CA LYS A 157 -6.89 6.80 18.78
C LYS A 157 -7.08 6.45 20.25
N GLY A 158 -6.78 5.22 20.65
CA GLY A 158 -6.84 4.78 22.05
C GLY A 158 -5.49 4.75 22.78
N ALA A 159 -4.40 5.17 22.11
CA ALA A 159 -3.06 5.24 22.68
C ALA A 159 -2.84 6.59 23.40
N ALA A 160 -1.62 6.83 23.88
CA ALA A 160 -1.24 8.14 24.41
C ALA A 160 -1.40 9.22 23.33
N ASP A 161 -1.84 10.42 23.74
CA ASP A 161 -2.17 11.51 22.81
C ASP A 161 -1.00 11.85 21.87
N GLU A 162 0.24 11.76 22.33
CA GLU A 162 1.46 12.06 21.55
C GLU A 162 1.64 11.13 20.34
N ASP A 163 1.48 9.82 20.52
CA ASP A 163 1.63 8.83 19.44
C ASP A 163 0.59 9.04 18.34
N TYR A 164 -0.65 9.36 18.75
CA TYR A 164 -1.71 9.63 17.78
C TYR A 164 -1.47 10.93 17.02
N GLN A 165 -0.95 12.00 17.67
CA GLN A 165 -0.57 13.22 16.95
C GLN A 165 0.55 12.97 15.94
N LEU A 166 1.56 12.14 16.26
CA LEU A 166 2.60 11.76 15.31
C LEU A 166 2.01 11.09 14.07
N PHE A 167 1.09 10.14 14.27
CA PHE A 167 0.40 9.48 13.16
C PHE A 167 -0.46 10.44 12.32
N LYS A 168 -1.23 11.32 12.97
CA LYS A 168 -2.01 12.35 12.27
C LYS A 168 -1.13 13.21 11.38
N ASN A 169 -0.04 13.75 11.95
CA ASN A 169 0.89 14.61 11.22
C ASN A 169 1.55 13.84 10.07
N TYR A 170 1.94 12.58 10.29
CA TYR A 170 2.49 11.73 9.25
C TYR A 170 1.53 11.57 8.06
N VAL A 171 0.28 11.18 8.31
CA VAL A 171 -0.70 10.98 7.23
C VAL A 171 -1.09 12.30 6.56
N LEU A 172 -1.23 13.39 7.32
CA LEU A 172 -1.49 14.73 6.76
C LEU A 172 -0.38 15.17 5.80
N ASN A 173 0.88 14.95 6.16
CA ASN A 173 2.02 15.26 5.28
C ASN A 173 2.01 14.42 4.00
N LEU A 174 1.59 13.16 4.06
CA LEU A 174 1.50 12.32 2.86
C LEU A 174 0.39 12.79 1.90
N ILE A 175 -0.74 13.26 2.43
CA ILE A 175 -1.88 13.65 1.58
C ILE A 175 -1.85 15.12 1.14
N GLU A 176 -0.94 15.95 1.65
CA GLU A 176 -0.94 17.41 1.45
C GLU A 176 -0.93 17.80 -0.04
N GLU A 177 0.05 17.29 -0.80
CA GLU A 177 0.17 17.59 -2.24
C GLU A 177 -1.08 17.13 -3.01
N LEU A 178 -1.60 15.96 -2.64
CA LEU A 178 -2.78 15.39 -3.29
C LEU A 178 -4.05 16.17 -2.95
N TYR A 179 -4.20 16.61 -1.70
CA TYR A 179 -5.29 17.47 -1.25
C TYR A 179 -5.30 18.79 -2.04
N ASN A 180 -4.14 19.43 -2.18
CA ASN A 180 -3.99 20.67 -2.94
C ASN A 180 -4.28 20.47 -4.44
N THR A 181 -3.81 19.35 -5.00
CA THR A 181 -3.98 19.03 -6.42
C THR A 181 -5.41 18.70 -6.79
N LEU A 182 -6.08 17.83 -6.01
CA LEU A 182 -7.48 17.45 -6.27
C LEU A 182 -8.44 18.59 -5.94
N GLY A 183 -8.13 19.37 -4.90
CA GLY A 183 -8.99 20.42 -4.37
C GLY A 183 -10.27 19.88 -3.73
N PHE A 184 -11.03 20.79 -3.12
CA PHE A 184 -12.30 20.47 -2.45
C PHE A 184 -13.43 20.16 -3.44
N ASP A 185 -13.48 20.91 -4.54
CA ASP A 185 -14.56 20.83 -5.53
C ASP A 185 -14.17 19.96 -6.74
N GLU A 186 -15.17 19.32 -7.36
CA GLU A 186 -14.95 18.60 -8.61
C GLU A 186 -14.58 19.56 -9.75
N LYS A 187 -13.62 19.13 -10.58
CA LYS A 187 -13.18 19.86 -11.77
C LYS A 187 -13.77 19.18 -13.01
N PRO A 188 -14.08 19.94 -14.09
CA PRO A 188 -14.54 19.34 -15.35
C PRO A 188 -13.55 18.36 -15.99
N THR A 189 -12.27 18.47 -15.63
CA THR A 189 -11.18 17.61 -16.10
C THR A 189 -11.03 16.33 -15.29
N ASP A 190 -11.77 16.16 -14.19
CA ASP A 190 -11.65 14.98 -13.33
C ASP A 190 -12.14 13.71 -14.04
N HIS A 191 -11.32 12.67 -13.96
CA HIS A 191 -11.74 11.32 -14.27
C HIS A 191 -12.51 10.70 -13.10
N HIS A 192 -13.15 9.56 -13.36
CA HIS A 192 -13.93 8.85 -12.34
C HIS A 192 -13.11 8.54 -11.08
N LEU A 193 -11.88 8.05 -11.24
CA LEU A 193 -11.01 7.69 -10.13
C LEU A 193 -10.51 8.91 -9.34
N ASP A 194 -10.38 10.07 -9.96
CA ASP A 194 -10.01 11.31 -9.27
C ASP A 194 -11.08 11.72 -8.26
N LYS A 195 -12.36 11.51 -8.60
CA LYS A 195 -13.49 11.77 -7.71
C LYS A 195 -13.49 10.84 -6.49
N PHE A 196 -13.22 9.55 -6.70
CA PHE A 196 -13.07 8.60 -5.59
C PHE A 196 -11.88 8.94 -4.70
N LEU A 197 -10.75 9.29 -5.32
CA LEU A 197 -9.56 9.68 -4.59
C LEU A 197 -9.80 10.95 -3.77
N ARG A 198 -10.45 11.96 -4.35
CA ARG A 198 -10.84 13.19 -3.65
C ARG A 198 -11.69 12.89 -2.42
N ASN A 199 -12.72 12.05 -2.55
CA ASN A 199 -13.58 11.70 -1.42
C ASN A 199 -12.78 11.07 -0.27
N ASN A 200 -11.84 10.17 -0.59
CA ASN A 200 -10.96 9.56 0.42
C ASN A 200 -10.04 10.61 1.06
N VAL A 201 -9.39 11.44 0.27
CA VAL A 201 -8.44 12.46 0.74
C VAL A 201 -9.15 13.50 1.62
N LEU A 202 -10.30 14.03 1.20
CA LEU A 202 -11.09 14.97 2.01
C LEU A 202 -11.56 14.31 3.32
N THR A 203 -12.02 13.06 3.27
CA THR A 203 -12.41 12.31 4.48
C THR A 203 -11.26 12.22 5.47
N TRP A 204 -10.07 11.84 5.01
CA TRP A 204 -8.88 11.74 5.86
C TRP A 204 -8.41 13.09 6.36
N ALA A 205 -8.28 14.09 5.49
CA ALA A 205 -7.87 15.44 5.86
C ALA A 205 -8.76 16.05 6.96
N CYS A 206 -10.08 16.00 6.78
CA CYS A 206 -11.02 16.52 7.75
C CYS A 206 -11.00 15.71 9.06
N ASN A 207 -10.98 14.37 9.00
CA ASN A 207 -10.97 13.52 10.20
C ASN A 207 -9.67 13.67 11.02
N LEU A 208 -8.55 13.97 10.37
CA LEU A 208 -7.27 14.22 11.03
C LEU A 208 -7.10 15.68 11.46
N GLY A 209 -8.09 16.55 11.24
CA GLY A 209 -8.09 17.90 11.79
C GLY A 209 -7.51 18.98 10.89
N LEU A 210 -7.41 18.76 9.58
CA LEU A 210 -6.96 19.81 8.66
C LEU A 210 -7.99 20.96 8.64
N GLU A 211 -7.57 22.14 9.11
CA GLU A 211 -8.47 23.27 9.33
C GLU A 211 -9.16 23.75 8.04
N ASP A 212 -8.45 23.84 6.92
CA ASP A 212 -9.03 24.24 5.63
C ASP A 212 -10.16 23.29 5.21
N CYS A 213 -9.96 21.97 5.33
CA CYS A 213 -10.98 20.96 5.01
C CYS A 213 -12.22 21.11 5.89
N ILE A 214 -12.01 21.29 7.21
CA ILE A 214 -13.09 21.43 8.18
C ILE A 214 -13.89 22.71 7.93
N ASN A 215 -13.22 23.83 7.70
CA ASN A 215 -13.86 25.12 7.49
C ASN A 215 -14.68 25.12 6.20
N ARG A 216 -14.13 24.63 5.09
CA ARG A 216 -14.87 24.47 3.83
C ARG A 216 -16.09 23.56 3.98
N SER A 217 -15.94 22.45 4.69
CA SER A 217 -17.05 21.52 4.95
C SER A 217 -18.17 22.17 5.77
N LYS A 218 -17.84 22.99 6.78
CA LYS A 218 -18.84 23.77 7.55
C LYS A 218 -19.52 24.82 6.69
N GLU A 219 -18.79 25.51 5.83
CA GLU A 219 -19.34 26.51 4.90
C GLU A 219 -20.33 25.88 3.92
N GLU A 220 -19.98 24.75 3.32
CA GLU A 220 -20.87 24.02 2.42
C GLU A 220 -22.12 23.52 3.13
N LEU A 221 -21.98 22.97 4.34
CA LEU A 221 -23.14 22.58 5.14
C LEU A 221 -24.06 23.76 5.45
N ALA A 222 -23.49 24.92 5.83
CA ALA A 222 -24.26 26.12 6.12
C ALA A 222 -25.05 26.62 4.88
N LYS A 223 -24.42 26.62 3.69
CA LYS A 223 -25.08 26.96 2.42
C LYS A 223 -26.24 26.02 2.11
N GLN A 224 -26.07 24.72 2.31
CA GLN A 224 -27.13 23.73 2.10
C GLN A 224 -28.29 23.94 3.08
N MET A 225 -28.00 24.21 4.35
CA MET A 225 -29.03 24.46 5.37
C MET A 225 -29.80 25.77 5.13
N SER A 226 -29.14 26.84 4.67
CA SER A 226 -29.82 28.08 4.32
C SER A 226 -30.74 27.91 3.10
N ASN A 227 -30.34 27.09 2.14
CA ASN A 227 -31.13 26.83 0.93
C ASN A 227 -32.28 25.82 1.17
N ALA A 228 -32.18 24.99 2.21
CA ALA A 228 -33.19 24.02 2.61
C ALA A 228 -34.32 24.62 3.47
N SER A 229 -34.24 25.90 3.82
CA SER A 229 -35.28 26.61 4.57
C SER A 229 -36.43 27.01 3.64
N TYR A 230 -37.41 26.09 3.46
CA TYR A 230 -38.74 26.36 2.91
C TYR A 230 -39.79 26.45 4.02
#